data_AF-A0A1F9WD05-F1
#
_entry.id   AF-A0A1F9WD05-F1
#
_cell.length_a   1.000
_cell.length_b   1.000
_cell.length_c   1.000
_cell.angle_alpha   90.00
_cell.angle_beta   90.00
_cell.angle_gamma   90.00
#
_symmetry.space_group_name_H-M   'P 1'
#
loop_
_entity.id
_entity.type
_entity.pdbx_description
1 polymer ?
#
loop_
_entity_poly.entity_id
_entity_poly.type
_entity_poly.pdbx_seq_one_letter_code
_entity_poly.pdbx_strand_id
1 'polypeptide(L)'
;MRSDALILSLSKELRRLGALPVGNDADKADFLREYLLFTNRFFFEYRPNPDELNTSDSEHPDWKRHTEYLAIWDDYCRQILGLTFSDAQITKLAKALITIFAGAPTSAPAPYAQNPSSISGVSGAEFCFLRLLHATMDFSEELSPIDVSLVNKLKSAFSQRLPGPKELLSTDGANALIECLGGADRNVDERRRYIQRACERLDANYAGQTMNIFKAHAKDAQAIFDALCEFKGIKAKKANMILRDFYEMGIWVYEKNLHAINIIADNRVMRIALRTGILQLASKKSFNDLLDQYDHQYVVMVQSTAEAFRRVWEKTAELTKGKYLVPYPGKFDEFIFRLGGNCCKLNARACESGRQLKTFHVWLNTALKYSTPQSCPLMPVCPNELKKLNAPFAIQNNTWNKIFTNEGGGGGLRGI
;
A
#
# COMPACT_ATOMS: atom_id res chain seq x y z
N MET A 1 -14.53 -8.84 17.18
CA MET A 1 -13.93 -8.48 18.48
C MET A 1 -13.56 -9.77 19.16
N ARG A 2 -12.26 -10.11 19.24
CA ARG A 2 -11.86 -11.03 20.31
C ARG A 2 -12.00 -10.30 21.64
N SER A 3 -12.24 -11.13 22.65
CA SER A 3 -13.18 -10.86 23.72
C SER A 3 -12.69 -9.78 24.66
N ASP A 4 -13.65 -9.06 25.23
CA ASP A 4 -13.48 -8.31 26.48
C ASP A 4 -12.65 -9.09 27.50
N ALA A 5 -12.63 -10.43 27.45
CA ALA A 5 -11.81 -11.29 28.29
C ALA A 5 -10.29 -11.02 28.20
N LEU A 6 -9.70 -10.71 27.03
CA LEU A 6 -8.26 -10.40 26.95
C LEU A 6 -7.97 -9.07 27.64
N ILE A 7 -8.77 -8.04 27.35
CA ILE A 7 -8.65 -6.71 27.97
C ILE A 7 -8.93 -6.79 29.47
N LEU A 8 -9.93 -7.58 29.88
CA LEU A 8 -10.25 -7.85 31.29
C LEU A 8 -9.11 -8.59 31.99
N SER A 9 -8.49 -9.57 31.32
CA SER A 9 -7.33 -10.32 31.83
C SER A 9 -6.13 -9.39 32.07
N LEU A 10 -5.77 -8.58 31.08
CA LEU A 10 -4.70 -7.58 31.20
C LEU A 10 -5.01 -6.55 32.28
N SER A 11 -6.23 -6.03 32.30
CA SER A 11 -6.67 -5.05 33.30
C SER A 11 -6.68 -5.63 34.71
N LYS A 12 -6.98 -6.93 34.86
CA LYS A 12 -6.92 -7.64 36.14
C LYS A 12 -5.47 -7.79 36.59
N GLU A 13 -4.58 -8.14 35.67
CA GLU A 13 -3.18 -8.36 36.00
C GLU A 13 -2.40 -7.07 36.28
N LEU A 14 -2.66 -6.00 35.52
CA LEU A 14 -2.12 -4.67 35.82
C LEU A 14 -2.60 -4.18 37.18
N ARG A 15 -3.86 -4.43 37.55
CA ARG A 15 -4.38 -4.13 38.90
C ARG A 15 -3.69 -4.96 39.98
N ARG A 16 -3.43 -6.25 39.73
CA ARG A 16 -2.67 -7.11 40.66
C ARG A 16 -1.26 -6.57 40.87
N LEU A 17 -0.53 -6.23 39.79
CA LEU A 17 0.82 -5.67 39.87
C LEU A 17 0.84 -4.33 40.58
N GLY A 18 -0.12 -3.45 40.29
CA GLY A 18 -0.26 -2.15 40.95
C GLY A 18 -0.64 -2.24 42.43
N ALA A 19 -1.09 -3.39 42.91
CA ALA A 19 -1.40 -3.64 44.31
C ALA A 19 -0.23 -4.25 45.11
N LEU A 20 0.90 -4.58 44.45
CA LEU A 20 2.08 -5.10 45.14
C LEU A 20 2.72 -4.01 46.01
N PRO A 21 3.22 -4.35 47.22
CA PRO A 21 3.96 -3.41 48.05
C PRO A 21 5.28 -3.02 47.36
N VAL A 22 5.75 -1.80 47.63
CA VAL A 22 7.03 -1.25 47.13
C VAL A 22 7.77 -0.46 48.22
N GLY A 23 7.51 -0.80 49.49
CA GLY A 23 7.93 -0.02 50.66
C GLY A 23 9.39 -0.24 51.06
N ASN A 24 9.85 -1.50 51.06
CA ASN A 24 11.23 -1.87 51.34
C ASN A 24 11.96 -2.41 50.09
N ASP A 25 13.26 -2.69 50.18
CA ASP A 25 14.05 -3.12 49.01
C ASP A 25 13.72 -4.55 48.53
N ALA A 26 13.25 -5.44 49.42
CA ALA A 26 12.74 -6.75 49.02
C ALA A 26 11.42 -6.61 48.26
N ASP A 27 10.50 -5.78 48.74
CA ASP A 27 9.23 -5.47 48.06
C ASP A 27 9.47 -4.90 46.66
N LYS A 28 10.44 -3.99 46.52
CA LYS A 28 10.83 -3.43 45.21
C LYS A 28 11.41 -4.49 44.28
N ALA A 29 12.25 -5.40 44.80
CA ALA A 29 12.82 -6.49 44.02
C ALA A 29 11.74 -7.46 43.54
N ASP A 30 10.78 -7.80 44.40
CA ASP A 30 9.64 -8.65 44.06
C ASP A 30 8.70 -7.98 43.06
N PHE A 31 8.38 -6.69 43.24
CA PHE A 31 7.63 -5.91 42.26
C PHE A 31 8.33 -5.91 40.90
N LEU A 32 9.64 -5.63 40.86
CA LEU A 32 10.42 -5.63 39.62
C LEU A 32 10.43 -7.01 38.97
N ARG A 33 10.57 -8.09 39.74
CA ARG A 33 10.50 -9.46 39.22
C ARG A 33 9.14 -9.76 38.60
N GLU A 34 8.05 -9.46 39.31
CA GLU A 34 6.68 -9.68 38.83
C GLU A 34 6.36 -8.83 37.60
N TYR A 35 6.79 -7.57 37.61
CA TYR A 35 6.66 -6.66 36.47
C TYR A 35 7.44 -7.18 35.26
N LEU A 36 8.70 -7.62 35.45
CA LEU A 36 9.52 -8.19 34.37
C LEU A 36 8.89 -9.46 33.81
N LEU A 37 8.41 -10.37 34.67
CA LEU A 37 7.71 -11.58 34.23
C LEU A 37 6.44 -11.26 33.44
N PHE A 38 5.63 -10.31 33.93
CA PHE A 38 4.45 -9.85 33.20
C PHE A 38 4.81 -9.24 31.84
N THR A 39 5.79 -8.33 31.80
CA THR A 39 6.21 -7.72 30.53
C THR A 39 6.80 -8.76 29.58
N ASN A 40 7.56 -9.74 30.09
CA ASN A 40 8.08 -10.83 29.28
C ASN A 40 6.96 -11.72 28.74
N ARG A 41 5.96 -12.04 29.56
CA ARG A 41 4.77 -12.77 29.08
C ARG A 41 4.05 -11.98 28.00
N PHE A 42 3.80 -10.71 28.27
CA PHE A 42 3.12 -9.82 27.36
C PHE A 42 3.85 -9.77 26.00
N PHE A 43 5.13 -9.41 25.99
CA PHE A 43 5.91 -9.21 24.77
C PHE A 43 6.42 -10.51 24.12
N PHE A 44 6.70 -11.56 24.89
CA PHE A 44 7.56 -12.67 24.46
C PHE A 44 7.08 -14.08 24.87
N GLU A 45 5.99 -14.28 25.63
CA GLU A 45 5.63 -15.64 26.05
C GLU A 45 5.20 -16.51 24.88
N TYR A 46 5.95 -17.59 24.72
CA TYR A 46 5.55 -18.83 24.08
C TYR A 46 4.48 -19.53 24.94
N ARG A 47 3.33 -19.87 24.34
CA ARG A 47 2.29 -20.67 25.01
C ARG A 47 2.74 -22.13 25.18
N PRO A 48 2.43 -22.79 26.32
CA PRO A 48 3.02 -24.06 26.71
C PRO A 48 2.66 -25.29 25.84
N ASN A 49 1.73 -25.17 24.88
CA ASN A 49 1.35 -26.24 23.94
C ASN A 49 1.68 -25.85 22.48
N PRO A 50 2.94 -25.99 22.04
CA PRO A 50 3.30 -25.77 20.64
C PRO A 50 2.60 -26.70 19.65
N ASP A 51 2.26 -27.91 20.07
CA ASP A 51 1.70 -28.92 19.17
C ASP A 51 0.22 -28.63 18.80
N GLU A 52 -0.51 -27.92 19.67
CA GLU A 52 -1.85 -27.41 19.37
C GLU A 52 -1.80 -26.24 18.37
N LEU A 53 -0.66 -25.54 18.24
CA LEU A 53 -0.47 -24.43 17.30
C LEU A 53 -0.40 -24.86 15.83
N ASN A 54 -0.20 -26.16 15.54
CA ASN A 54 -0.21 -26.71 14.18
C ASN A 54 -1.61 -27.09 13.69
N THR A 55 -2.65 -27.00 14.54
CA THR A 55 -4.03 -27.21 14.08
C THR A 55 -4.54 -25.97 13.36
N SER A 56 -4.96 -26.12 12.11
CA SER A 56 -5.58 -25.03 11.35
C SER A 56 -6.90 -24.63 12.01
N ASP A 57 -6.90 -23.57 12.79
CA ASP A 57 -8.12 -22.96 13.32
C ASP A 57 -8.43 -21.77 12.42
N SER A 58 -9.53 -21.89 11.66
CA SER A 58 -9.99 -20.85 10.75
C SER A 58 -10.33 -19.54 11.46
N GLU A 59 -10.60 -19.58 12.77
CA GLU A 59 -10.88 -18.39 13.57
C GLU A 59 -9.59 -17.74 14.14
N HIS A 60 -8.45 -18.46 14.10
CA HIS A 60 -7.18 -18.03 14.68
C HIS A 60 -5.99 -18.30 13.75
N PRO A 61 -5.63 -17.38 12.83
CA PRO A 61 -4.44 -17.54 11.98
C PRO A 61 -3.16 -17.63 12.83
N ASP A 62 -2.21 -18.46 12.40
CA ASP A 62 -1.05 -18.93 13.20
C ASP A 62 -0.24 -17.82 13.89
N TRP A 63 -0.07 -16.68 13.22
CA TRP A 63 0.70 -15.56 13.77
C TRP A 63 0.01 -14.86 14.95
N LYS A 64 -1.32 -14.94 15.08
CA LYS A 64 -2.07 -14.44 16.26
C LYS A 64 -1.85 -15.28 17.51
N ARG A 65 -1.17 -16.42 17.40
CA ARG A 65 -1.04 -17.40 18.47
C ARG A 65 0.28 -17.29 19.23
N HIS A 66 1.20 -16.43 18.79
CA HIS A 66 2.54 -16.35 19.36
C HIS A 66 2.62 -15.57 20.67
N THR A 67 1.94 -14.42 20.83
CA THR A 67 1.92 -13.65 22.10
C THR A 67 0.62 -12.84 22.28
N GLU A 68 0.29 -12.47 23.53
CA GLU A 68 -0.85 -11.57 23.83
C GLU A 68 -0.64 -10.16 23.25
N TYR A 69 0.61 -9.72 23.20
CA TYR A 69 1.01 -8.44 22.62
C TYR A 69 0.58 -8.29 21.15
N LEU A 70 0.84 -9.30 20.33
CA LEU A 70 0.53 -9.26 18.90
C LEU A 70 -0.97 -9.26 18.63
N ALA A 71 -1.73 -10.00 19.43
CA ALA A 71 -3.19 -10.00 19.34
C ALA A 71 -3.77 -8.60 19.63
N ILE A 72 -3.24 -7.89 20.61
CA ILE A 72 -3.68 -6.52 20.94
C ILE A 72 -3.31 -5.54 19.84
N TRP A 73 -2.11 -5.64 19.27
CA TRP A 73 -1.73 -4.80 18.14
C TRP A 73 -2.66 -5.03 16.96
N ASP A 74 -2.95 -6.27 16.58
CA ASP A 74 -3.85 -6.51 15.46
C ASP A 74 -5.26 -5.96 15.70
N ASP A 75 -5.83 -6.20 16.88
CA ASP A 75 -7.23 -5.84 17.18
C ASP A 75 -7.40 -4.33 17.50
N TYR A 76 -6.37 -3.68 18.05
CA TYR A 76 -6.46 -2.32 18.61
C TYR A 76 -5.40 -1.33 18.07
N CYS A 77 -4.60 -1.69 17.05
CA CYS A 77 -3.56 -0.80 16.50
C CYS A 77 -4.12 0.59 16.17
N ARG A 78 -5.30 0.68 15.57
CA ARG A 78 -5.91 1.97 15.21
C ARG A 78 -6.16 2.87 16.43
N GLN A 79 -6.64 2.28 17.53
CA GLN A 79 -6.92 2.95 18.79
C GLN A 79 -5.63 3.32 19.52
N ILE A 80 -4.64 2.41 19.53
CA ILE A 80 -3.31 2.63 20.11
C ILE A 80 -2.63 3.82 19.42
N LEU A 81 -2.67 3.86 18.09
CA LEU A 81 -2.16 4.98 17.29
C LEU A 81 -2.97 6.28 17.48
N GLY A 82 -4.18 6.18 18.02
CA GLY A 82 -5.12 7.29 18.17
C GLY A 82 -5.39 7.97 16.83
N LEU A 83 -5.63 7.16 15.79
CA LEU A 83 -5.78 7.67 14.43
C LEU A 83 -7.04 8.50 14.28
N THR A 84 -6.88 9.72 13.80
CA THR A 84 -7.98 10.64 13.52
C THR A 84 -7.82 11.30 12.16
N PHE A 85 -8.94 11.77 11.62
CA PHE A 85 -9.00 12.51 10.38
C PHE A 85 -9.43 13.94 10.67
N SER A 86 -8.68 14.92 10.16
CA SER A 86 -9.01 16.33 10.38
C SER A 86 -9.86 16.87 9.24
N ASP A 87 -11.15 17.08 9.49
CA ASP A 87 -12.09 17.65 8.50
C ASP A 87 -11.63 19.03 7.99
N ALA A 88 -11.01 19.83 8.85
CA ALA A 88 -10.44 21.11 8.49
C ALA A 88 -9.30 20.96 7.47
N GLN A 89 -8.38 20.01 7.68
CA GLN A 89 -7.28 19.75 6.75
C GLN A 89 -7.76 19.06 5.47
N ILE A 90 -8.72 18.14 5.57
CA ILE A 90 -9.37 17.50 4.42
C ILE A 90 -9.99 18.58 3.52
N THR A 91 -10.72 19.54 4.11
CA THR A 91 -11.32 20.65 3.38
C THR A 91 -10.27 21.56 2.73
N LYS A 92 -9.17 21.88 3.43
CA LYS A 92 -8.06 22.67 2.88
C LYS A 92 -7.40 21.96 1.69
N LEU A 93 -7.13 20.66 1.82
CA LEU A 93 -6.53 19.88 0.75
C LEU A 93 -7.49 19.74 -0.44
N ALA A 94 -8.78 19.50 -0.20
CA ALA A 94 -9.78 19.43 -1.25
C ALA A 94 -9.85 20.73 -2.07
N LYS A 95 -9.85 21.90 -1.40
CA LYS A 95 -9.79 23.21 -2.07
C LYS A 95 -8.51 23.37 -2.92
N ALA A 96 -7.36 22.98 -2.38
CA ALA A 96 -6.10 23.04 -3.11
C ALA A 96 -6.13 22.12 -4.36
N LEU A 97 -6.64 20.90 -4.22
CA LEU A 97 -6.75 19.96 -5.34
C LEU A 97 -7.71 20.46 -6.42
N ILE A 98 -8.84 21.07 -6.05
CA ILE A 98 -9.77 21.71 -7.02
C ILE A 98 -9.01 22.72 -7.87
N THR A 99 -8.18 23.58 -7.27
CA THR A 99 -7.36 24.55 -8.02
C THR A 99 -6.30 23.86 -8.88
N ILE A 100 -5.60 22.87 -8.33
CA ILE A 100 -4.50 22.16 -9.02
C ILE A 100 -5.00 21.39 -10.24
N PHE A 101 -6.17 20.76 -10.14
CA PHE A 101 -6.74 19.92 -11.20
C PHE A 101 -7.76 20.67 -12.08
N ALA A 102 -7.96 21.99 -11.89
CA ALA A 102 -8.92 22.76 -12.66
C ALA A 102 -8.67 22.69 -14.19
N GLY A 103 -7.40 22.58 -14.59
CA GLY A 103 -6.99 22.44 -16.00
C GLY A 103 -6.74 21.00 -16.46
N ALA A 104 -6.93 20.01 -15.58
CA ALA A 104 -6.69 18.61 -15.90
C ALA A 104 -7.73 18.10 -16.93
N PRO A 105 -7.35 17.20 -17.84
CA PRO A 105 -8.30 16.59 -18.77
C PRO A 105 -9.42 15.85 -18.00
N THR A 106 -10.68 16.15 -18.34
CA THR A 106 -11.85 15.51 -17.75
C THR A 106 -12.43 14.38 -18.59
N SER A 107 -11.87 14.14 -19.79
CA SER A 107 -12.34 13.08 -20.69
C SER A 107 -11.94 11.70 -20.18
N ALA A 108 -12.75 10.70 -20.53
CA ALA A 108 -12.35 9.31 -20.40
C ALA A 108 -11.03 9.06 -21.16
N PRO A 109 -10.19 8.12 -20.71
CA PRO A 109 -8.98 7.74 -21.43
C PRO A 109 -9.30 7.30 -22.86
N ALA A 110 -8.42 7.65 -23.80
CA ALA A 110 -8.53 7.18 -25.18
C ALA A 110 -8.41 5.64 -25.22
N PRO A 111 -9.13 4.94 -26.11
CA PRO A 111 -8.99 3.51 -26.29
C PRO A 111 -7.52 3.11 -26.47
N TYR A 112 -7.13 1.94 -25.96
CA TYR A 112 -5.72 1.51 -25.97
C TYR A 112 -5.01 1.69 -27.31
N ALA A 113 -5.65 1.36 -28.43
CA ALA A 113 -5.06 1.51 -29.77
C ALA A 113 -4.70 2.96 -30.17
N GLN A 114 -5.30 3.95 -29.50
CA GLN A 114 -5.07 5.39 -29.70
C GLN A 114 -4.34 6.03 -28.51
N ASN A 115 -4.04 5.25 -27.47
CA ASN A 115 -3.42 5.75 -26.27
C ASN A 115 -1.92 6.01 -26.52
N PRO A 116 -1.37 7.20 -26.18
CA PRO A 116 0.05 7.50 -26.35
C PRO A 116 0.99 6.56 -25.57
N SER A 117 0.50 5.92 -24.52
CA SER A 117 1.23 4.93 -23.73
C SER A 117 1.05 3.49 -24.20
N SER A 118 0.35 3.27 -25.32
CA SER A 118 0.22 1.95 -25.92
C SER A 118 1.55 1.47 -26.52
N ILE A 119 1.73 0.15 -26.51
CA ILE A 119 2.92 -0.49 -27.07
C ILE A 119 2.59 -0.93 -28.49
N SER A 120 3.37 -0.43 -29.45
CA SER A 120 3.22 -0.79 -30.87
C SER A 120 3.31 -2.31 -31.08
N GLY A 121 2.37 -2.85 -31.85
CA GLY A 121 2.32 -4.29 -32.16
C GLY A 121 1.91 -5.20 -31.00
N VAL A 122 1.27 -4.63 -29.97
CA VAL A 122 0.67 -5.35 -28.84
C VAL A 122 -0.78 -4.89 -28.70
N SER A 123 -1.72 -5.82 -28.65
CA SER A 123 -3.13 -5.53 -28.38
C SER A 123 -3.37 -5.24 -26.90
N GLY A 124 -4.48 -4.56 -26.58
CA GLY A 124 -4.87 -4.34 -25.18
C GLY A 124 -5.06 -5.64 -24.40
N ALA A 125 -5.51 -6.72 -25.06
CA ALA A 125 -5.67 -8.04 -24.45
C ALA A 125 -4.33 -8.68 -24.08
N GLU A 126 -3.35 -8.61 -24.98
CA GLU A 126 -1.99 -9.10 -24.74
C GLU A 126 -1.29 -8.30 -23.64
N PHE A 127 -1.39 -6.97 -23.66
CA PHE A 127 -0.87 -6.13 -22.60
C PHE A 127 -1.50 -6.47 -21.24
N CYS A 128 -2.82 -6.66 -21.22
CA CYS A 128 -3.57 -7.03 -20.02
C CYS A 128 -3.07 -8.36 -19.41
N PHE A 129 -2.82 -9.36 -20.26
CA PHE A 129 -2.25 -10.65 -19.85
C PHE A 129 -0.83 -10.50 -19.28
N LEU A 130 0.07 -9.83 -20.00
CA LEU A 130 1.44 -9.59 -19.56
C LEU A 130 1.50 -8.80 -18.25
N ARG A 131 0.66 -7.76 -18.11
CA ARG A 131 0.62 -6.91 -16.91
C ARG A 131 0.12 -7.68 -15.70
N LEU A 132 -0.87 -8.56 -15.87
CA LEU A 132 -1.34 -9.44 -14.79
C LEU A 132 -0.20 -10.35 -14.31
N LEU A 133 0.46 -11.05 -15.23
CA LEU A 133 1.57 -11.96 -14.88
C LEU A 133 2.72 -11.20 -14.22
N HIS A 134 3.12 -10.06 -14.79
CA HIS A 134 4.13 -9.19 -14.19
C HIS A 134 3.74 -8.83 -12.75
N ALA A 135 2.49 -8.44 -12.49
CA ALA A 135 2.04 -8.08 -11.15
C ALA A 135 2.07 -9.27 -10.18
N THR A 136 1.74 -10.50 -10.63
CA THR A 136 1.83 -11.70 -9.77
C THR A 136 3.27 -11.99 -9.33
N MET A 137 4.25 -11.68 -10.18
CA MET A 137 5.67 -11.95 -9.94
C MET A 137 6.46 -10.76 -9.38
N ASP A 138 5.81 -9.60 -9.19
CA ASP A 138 6.46 -8.38 -8.73
C ASP A 138 6.77 -8.48 -7.23
N PHE A 139 7.90 -9.11 -6.91
CA PHE A 139 8.49 -9.19 -5.56
C PHE A 139 9.32 -7.92 -5.28
N SER A 140 10.17 -7.91 -4.26
CA SER A 140 11.03 -6.75 -3.92
C SER A 140 12.12 -6.43 -4.96
N GLU A 141 12.13 -7.13 -6.10
CA GLU A 141 13.14 -7.09 -7.15
C GLU A 141 12.53 -6.53 -8.43
N GLU A 142 13.20 -5.54 -9.03
CA GLU A 142 12.69 -4.81 -10.19
C GLU A 142 12.69 -5.72 -11.44
N LEU A 143 11.50 -6.11 -11.87
CA LEU A 143 11.29 -6.76 -13.17
C LEU A 143 11.46 -5.73 -14.30
N SER A 144 11.86 -6.22 -15.47
CA SER A 144 11.95 -5.37 -16.67
C SER A 144 10.57 -4.77 -16.99
N PRO A 145 10.51 -3.46 -17.29
CA PRO A 145 9.25 -2.82 -17.63
C PRO A 145 8.64 -3.44 -18.88
N ILE A 146 7.30 -3.44 -18.96
CA ILE A 146 6.59 -3.90 -20.15
C ILE A 146 6.70 -2.79 -21.20
N ASP A 147 7.67 -2.93 -22.09
CA ASP A 147 7.96 -2.01 -23.19
C ASP A 147 8.20 -2.78 -24.52
N VAL A 148 8.54 -2.04 -25.58
CA VAL A 148 8.83 -2.62 -26.90
C VAL A 148 10.00 -3.62 -26.85
N SER A 149 11.02 -3.36 -26.01
CA SER A 149 12.20 -4.21 -25.89
C SER A 149 11.83 -5.57 -25.29
N LEU A 150 11.10 -5.56 -24.17
CA LEU A 150 10.61 -6.79 -23.53
C LEU A 150 9.71 -7.58 -24.49
N VAL A 151 8.80 -6.91 -25.18
CA VAL A 151 7.88 -7.56 -26.12
C VAL A 151 8.63 -8.25 -27.25
N ASN A 152 9.67 -7.62 -27.80
CA ASN A 152 10.50 -8.23 -28.84
C ASN A 152 11.28 -9.45 -28.31
N LYS A 153 11.79 -9.38 -27.08
CA LYS A 153 12.45 -10.50 -26.40
C LYS A 153 11.50 -11.68 -26.20
N LEU A 154 10.28 -11.41 -25.72
CA LEU A 154 9.23 -12.41 -25.56
C LEU A 154 8.85 -13.06 -26.89
N LYS A 155 8.59 -12.25 -27.92
CA LYS A 155 8.28 -12.79 -29.27
C LYS A 155 9.41 -13.68 -29.78
N SER A 156 10.66 -13.30 -29.56
CA SER A 156 11.81 -14.13 -29.97
C SER A 156 11.86 -15.47 -29.22
N ALA A 157 11.53 -15.48 -27.92
CA ALA A 157 11.50 -16.69 -27.10
C ALA A 157 10.29 -17.61 -27.40
N PHE A 158 9.17 -17.05 -27.86
CA PHE A 158 7.90 -17.76 -28.06
C PHE A 158 7.45 -17.77 -29.53
N SER A 159 8.36 -18.15 -30.44
CA SER A 159 8.04 -18.38 -31.87
C SER A 159 7.35 -17.20 -32.56
N GLN A 160 7.88 -15.99 -32.37
CA GLN A 160 7.42 -14.72 -32.95
C GLN A 160 6.03 -14.24 -32.49
N ARG A 161 5.51 -14.79 -31.39
CA ARG A 161 4.26 -14.32 -30.74
C ARG A 161 4.42 -14.21 -29.24
N LEU A 162 3.46 -13.58 -28.57
CA LEU A 162 3.43 -13.56 -27.11
C LEU A 162 2.94 -14.93 -26.57
N PRO A 163 3.44 -15.36 -25.40
CA PRO A 163 3.01 -16.62 -24.80
C PRO A 163 1.57 -16.58 -24.33
N GLY A 164 0.87 -17.71 -24.41
CA GLY A 164 -0.46 -17.91 -23.82
C GLY A 164 -0.43 -18.76 -22.55
N PRO A 165 -1.57 -18.88 -21.83
CA PRO A 165 -1.65 -19.65 -20.58
C PRO A 165 -1.13 -21.09 -20.72
N LYS A 166 -1.53 -21.80 -21.78
CA LYS A 166 -1.16 -23.21 -22.00
C LYS A 166 0.35 -23.44 -22.05
N GLU A 167 1.10 -22.53 -22.66
CA GLU A 167 2.57 -22.64 -22.74
C GLU A 167 3.20 -22.36 -21.37
N LEU A 168 2.65 -21.40 -20.64
CA LEU A 168 3.13 -20.97 -19.33
C LEU A 168 2.76 -21.93 -18.19
N LEU A 169 1.90 -22.92 -18.45
CA LEU A 169 1.69 -24.05 -17.53
C LEU A 169 2.90 -24.97 -17.47
N SER A 170 3.68 -25.06 -18.56
CA SER A 170 4.92 -25.86 -18.57
C SER A 170 6.05 -25.17 -17.79
N THR A 171 6.95 -25.96 -17.20
CA THR A 171 8.14 -25.45 -16.50
C THR A 171 9.01 -24.62 -17.43
N ASP A 172 9.24 -25.09 -18.66
CA ASP A 172 10.12 -24.42 -19.63
C ASP A 172 9.50 -23.10 -20.09
N GLY A 173 8.20 -23.07 -20.40
CA GLY A 173 7.51 -21.85 -20.79
C GLY A 173 7.50 -20.80 -19.68
N ALA A 174 7.24 -21.20 -18.44
CA ALA A 174 7.29 -20.29 -17.30
C ALA A 174 8.71 -19.74 -17.04
N ASN A 175 9.74 -20.59 -17.12
CA ASN A 175 11.13 -20.17 -16.94
C ASN A 175 11.57 -19.21 -18.07
N ALA A 176 11.19 -19.45 -19.32
CA ALA A 176 11.48 -18.56 -20.45
C ALA A 176 10.84 -17.16 -20.26
N LEU A 177 9.61 -17.10 -19.73
CA LEU A 177 8.97 -15.83 -19.38
C LEU A 177 9.75 -15.09 -18.28
N ILE A 178 10.16 -15.80 -17.22
CA ILE A 178 10.93 -15.23 -16.11
C ILE A 178 12.27 -14.67 -16.60
N GLU A 179 12.97 -15.40 -17.46
CA GLU A 179 14.23 -14.97 -18.08
C GLU A 179 14.04 -13.71 -18.95
N CYS A 180 12.95 -13.67 -19.72
CA CYS A 180 12.62 -12.48 -20.51
C CYS A 180 12.46 -11.24 -19.63
N LEU A 181 11.73 -11.38 -18.51
CA LEU A 181 11.47 -10.31 -17.54
C LEU A 181 12.68 -9.94 -16.66
N GLY A 182 13.80 -10.66 -16.75
CA GLY A 182 14.99 -10.42 -15.92
C GLY A 182 14.85 -10.94 -14.48
N GLY A 183 13.93 -11.88 -14.24
CA GLY A 183 13.69 -12.49 -12.92
C GLY A 183 14.40 -13.82 -12.69
N ALA A 184 15.33 -14.22 -13.57
CA ALA A 184 15.95 -15.54 -13.55
C ALA A 184 16.97 -15.76 -12.41
N ASP A 185 17.44 -14.69 -11.78
CA ASP A 185 18.51 -14.79 -10.78
C ASP A 185 17.99 -15.10 -9.37
N ARG A 186 16.70 -14.88 -9.07
CA ARG A 186 16.13 -14.94 -7.72
C ARG A 186 14.65 -15.30 -7.70
N ASN A 187 14.25 -16.08 -6.68
CA ASN A 187 12.87 -16.50 -6.43
C ASN A 187 12.20 -17.22 -7.62
N VAL A 188 12.97 -17.83 -8.52
CA VAL A 188 12.49 -18.44 -9.77
C VAL A 188 11.39 -19.47 -9.52
N ASP A 189 11.56 -20.35 -8.53
CA ASP A 189 10.57 -21.38 -8.20
C ASP A 189 9.25 -20.78 -7.67
N GLU A 190 9.31 -19.66 -6.97
CA GLU A 190 8.11 -18.97 -6.52
C GLU A 190 7.43 -18.22 -7.67
N ARG A 191 8.20 -17.47 -8.47
CA ARG A 191 7.72 -16.80 -9.68
C ARG A 191 7.01 -17.78 -10.62
N ARG A 192 7.63 -18.94 -10.88
CA ARG A 192 7.06 -20.01 -11.70
C ARG A 192 5.72 -20.51 -11.14
N ARG A 193 5.67 -20.82 -9.84
CA ARG A 193 4.41 -21.24 -9.18
C ARG A 193 3.31 -20.19 -9.28
N TYR A 194 3.65 -18.90 -9.24
CA TYR A 194 2.66 -17.82 -9.33
C TYR A 194 2.14 -17.64 -10.76
N ILE A 195 3.03 -17.73 -11.77
CA ILE A 195 2.63 -17.75 -13.19
C ILE A 195 1.66 -18.90 -13.45
N GLN A 196 2.05 -20.13 -13.07
CA GLN A 196 1.26 -21.33 -13.33
C GLN A 196 -0.12 -21.23 -12.66
N ARG A 197 -0.18 -20.84 -11.38
CA ARG A 197 -1.46 -20.63 -10.67
C ARG A 197 -2.32 -19.53 -11.29
N ALA A 198 -1.71 -18.46 -11.80
CA ALA A 198 -2.45 -17.43 -12.52
C ALA A 198 -3.05 -17.98 -13.82
N CYS A 199 -2.29 -18.77 -14.58
CA CYS A 199 -2.75 -19.41 -15.81
C CYS A 199 -3.86 -20.44 -15.54
N GLU A 200 -3.69 -21.31 -14.54
CA GLU A 200 -4.70 -22.28 -14.10
C GLU A 200 -6.02 -21.59 -13.75
N ARG A 201 -5.94 -20.49 -12.99
CA ARG A 201 -7.13 -19.71 -12.59
C ARG A 201 -7.78 -19.02 -13.79
N LEU A 202 -6.99 -18.50 -14.73
CA LEU A 202 -7.51 -17.92 -15.98
C LEU A 202 -8.23 -18.99 -16.81
N ASP A 203 -7.66 -20.18 -16.95
CA ASP A 203 -8.27 -21.28 -17.70
C ASP A 203 -9.57 -21.75 -17.03
N ALA A 204 -9.57 -21.94 -15.71
CA ALA A 204 -10.72 -22.42 -14.96
C ALA A 204 -11.90 -21.43 -14.94
N ASN A 205 -11.63 -20.13 -14.77
CA ASN A 205 -12.68 -19.15 -14.48
C ASN A 205 -12.92 -18.13 -15.62
N TYR A 206 -11.98 -18.01 -16.55
CA TYR A 206 -11.96 -16.92 -17.54
C TYR A 206 -11.57 -17.38 -18.95
N ALA A 207 -11.70 -18.68 -19.25
CA ALA A 207 -11.38 -19.28 -20.57
C ALA A 207 -9.98 -18.92 -21.10
N GLY A 208 -9.01 -18.82 -20.19
CA GLY A 208 -7.61 -18.53 -20.51
C GLY A 208 -7.33 -17.10 -20.95
N GLN A 209 -8.25 -16.14 -20.72
CA GLN A 209 -8.07 -14.77 -21.18
C GLN A 209 -8.31 -13.75 -20.05
N THR A 210 -7.32 -12.91 -19.76
CA THR A 210 -7.45 -11.85 -18.74
C THR A 210 -8.58 -10.87 -19.07
N MET A 211 -8.83 -10.58 -20.35
CA MET A 211 -9.94 -9.73 -20.76
C MET A 211 -11.32 -10.28 -20.37
N ASN A 212 -11.45 -11.59 -20.13
CA ASN A 212 -12.71 -12.18 -19.69
C ASN A 212 -13.02 -11.88 -18.22
N ILE A 213 -12.02 -11.51 -17.39
CA ILE A 213 -12.28 -11.00 -16.04
C ILE A 213 -13.20 -9.78 -16.12
N PHE A 214 -12.90 -8.85 -17.03
CA PHE A 214 -13.68 -7.62 -17.22
C PHE A 214 -15.14 -7.90 -17.60
N LYS A 215 -15.38 -8.89 -18.46
CA LYS A 215 -16.73 -9.30 -18.89
C LYS A 215 -17.47 -10.09 -17.81
N ALA A 216 -16.81 -11.06 -17.19
CA ALA A 216 -17.38 -11.97 -16.20
C ALA A 216 -17.90 -11.23 -14.96
N HIS A 217 -17.23 -10.14 -14.59
CA HIS A 217 -17.60 -9.29 -13.46
C HIS A 217 -18.40 -8.05 -13.87
N ALA A 218 -19.13 -8.13 -14.99
CA ALA A 218 -20.05 -7.10 -15.48
C ALA A 218 -19.47 -5.67 -15.49
N LYS A 219 -18.16 -5.55 -15.78
CA LYS A 219 -17.42 -4.28 -15.81
C LYS A 219 -17.53 -3.47 -14.51
N ASP A 220 -17.72 -4.15 -13.39
CA ASP A 220 -17.80 -3.56 -12.05
C ASP A 220 -16.42 -3.53 -11.41
N ALA A 221 -15.89 -2.34 -11.15
CA ALA A 221 -14.53 -2.18 -10.65
C ALA A 221 -14.33 -2.83 -9.27
N GLN A 222 -15.36 -2.90 -8.42
CA GLN A 222 -15.27 -3.55 -7.11
C GLN A 222 -15.27 -5.08 -7.25
N ALA A 223 -16.17 -5.65 -8.05
CA ALA A 223 -16.17 -7.10 -8.28
C ALA A 223 -14.86 -7.57 -8.94
N ILE A 224 -14.32 -6.79 -9.87
CA ILE A 224 -13.01 -7.08 -10.49
C ILE A 224 -11.88 -6.94 -9.47
N PHE A 225 -11.92 -5.95 -8.57
CA PHE A 225 -10.95 -5.81 -7.47
C PHE A 225 -10.89 -7.08 -6.61
N ASP A 226 -12.05 -7.57 -6.19
CA ASP A 226 -12.15 -8.77 -5.35
C ASP A 226 -11.64 -10.00 -6.11
N ALA A 227 -12.04 -10.17 -7.37
CA ALA A 227 -11.57 -11.24 -8.23
C ALA A 227 -10.05 -11.23 -8.49
N LEU A 228 -9.45 -10.04 -8.59
CA LEU A 228 -8.00 -9.86 -8.71
C LEU A 228 -7.26 -10.24 -7.42
N CYS A 229 -7.83 -9.94 -6.24
CA CYS A 229 -7.21 -10.27 -4.95
C CYS A 229 -7.17 -11.78 -4.64
N GLU A 230 -7.93 -12.58 -5.38
CA GLU A 230 -7.87 -14.04 -5.33
C GLU A 230 -6.69 -14.64 -6.14
N PHE A 231 -6.07 -13.87 -7.04
CA PHE A 231 -4.84 -14.32 -7.70
C PHE A 231 -3.69 -14.32 -6.71
N LYS A 232 -2.92 -15.41 -6.70
CA LYS A 232 -1.75 -15.50 -5.82
C LYS A 232 -0.75 -14.39 -6.16
N GLY A 233 -0.29 -13.68 -5.12
CA GLY A 233 0.63 -12.56 -5.28
C GLY A 233 -0.02 -11.22 -5.59
N ILE A 234 -1.35 -11.16 -5.73
CA ILE A 234 -2.11 -9.93 -5.90
C ILE A 234 -2.92 -9.66 -4.62
N LYS A 235 -2.67 -8.50 -4.02
CA LYS A 235 -3.43 -7.96 -2.88
C LYS A 235 -3.89 -6.54 -3.22
N ALA A 236 -4.56 -5.89 -2.28
CA ALA A 236 -5.20 -4.58 -2.48
C ALA A 236 -4.35 -3.55 -3.24
N LYS A 237 -3.06 -3.42 -2.91
CA LYS A 237 -2.13 -2.52 -3.61
C LYS A 237 -2.03 -2.84 -5.11
N LYS A 238 -1.68 -4.08 -5.44
CA LYS A 238 -1.49 -4.52 -6.83
C LYS A 238 -2.81 -4.56 -7.61
N ALA A 239 -3.92 -4.93 -6.95
CA ALA A 239 -5.25 -4.89 -7.55
C ALA A 239 -5.64 -3.45 -7.96
N ASN A 240 -5.45 -2.47 -7.07
CA ASN A 240 -5.67 -1.06 -7.42
C ASN A 240 -4.73 -0.58 -8.54
N MET A 241 -3.46 -1.03 -8.55
CA MET A 241 -2.52 -0.70 -9.63
C MET A 241 -3.03 -1.22 -10.97
N ILE A 242 -3.45 -2.49 -11.03
CA ILE A 242 -3.99 -3.10 -12.25
C ILE A 242 -5.24 -2.38 -12.72
N LEU A 243 -6.20 -2.14 -11.82
CA LEU A 243 -7.47 -1.49 -12.18
C LEU A 243 -7.25 -0.09 -12.74
N ARG A 244 -6.38 0.69 -12.09
CA ARG A 244 -5.98 2.03 -12.52
C ARG A 244 -5.24 1.99 -13.85
N ASP A 245 -4.20 1.16 -13.97
CA ASP A 245 -3.38 1.07 -15.18
C ASP A 245 -4.26 0.71 -16.39
N PHE A 246 -5.15 -0.28 -16.26
CA PHE A 246 -6.04 -0.68 -17.35
C PHE A 246 -7.12 0.36 -17.70
N TYR A 247 -7.58 1.15 -16.72
CA TYR A 247 -8.46 2.29 -17.00
C TYR A 247 -7.72 3.37 -17.77
N GLU A 248 -6.59 3.84 -17.24
CA GLU A 248 -5.80 4.93 -17.79
C GLU A 248 -5.24 4.61 -19.19
N MET A 249 -4.99 3.33 -19.47
CA MET A 249 -4.59 2.86 -20.78
C MET A 249 -5.76 2.60 -21.74
N GLY A 250 -7.01 2.83 -21.31
CA GLY A 250 -8.21 2.64 -22.15
C GLY A 250 -8.46 1.18 -22.54
N ILE A 251 -8.07 0.24 -21.68
CA ILE A 251 -8.30 -1.20 -21.84
C ILE A 251 -9.61 -1.61 -21.16
N TRP A 252 -9.79 -1.22 -19.90
CA TRP A 252 -11.00 -1.50 -19.10
C TRP A 252 -11.71 -0.20 -18.74
N VAL A 253 -12.86 0.05 -19.38
CA VAL A 253 -13.72 1.20 -19.08
C VAL A 253 -14.90 0.73 -18.24
N TYR A 254 -14.77 0.84 -16.92
CA TYR A 254 -15.76 0.33 -15.96
C TYR A 254 -17.10 1.06 -16.06
N GLU A 255 -18.19 0.31 -15.96
CA GLU A 255 -19.56 0.85 -15.99
C GLU A 255 -20.12 1.06 -14.57
N LYS A 256 -19.56 0.36 -13.58
CA LYS A 256 -20.01 0.39 -12.19
C LYS A 256 -18.84 0.55 -11.22
N ASN A 257 -19.12 1.21 -10.09
CA ASN A 257 -18.24 1.32 -8.94
C ASN A 257 -16.81 1.81 -9.26
N LEU A 258 -16.64 2.67 -10.28
CA LEU A 258 -15.32 3.24 -10.63
C LEU A 258 -14.61 3.88 -9.42
N HIS A 259 -15.40 4.46 -8.50
CA HIS A 259 -14.93 5.04 -7.23
C HIS A 259 -14.29 4.04 -6.25
N ALA A 260 -14.41 2.72 -6.50
CA ALA A 260 -13.75 1.68 -5.70
C ALA A 260 -12.22 1.72 -5.87
N ILE A 261 -11.72 2.18 -7.03
CA ILE A 261 -10.29 2.30 -7.29
C ILE A 261 -9.69 3.36 -6.37
N ASN A 262 -8.97 2.90 -5.35
CA ASN A 262 -8.46 3.73 -4.29
C ASN A 262 -7.03 4.21 -4.56
N ILE A 263 -6.60 5.23 -3.82
CA ILE A 263 -5.21 5.69 -3.85
C ILE A 263 -4.28 4.55 -3.39
N ILE A 264 -3.13 4.43 -4.03
CA ILE A 264 -2.14 3.41 -3.68
C ILE A 264 -1.20 3.99 -2.62
N ALA A 265 -1.52 3.74 -1.35
CA ALA A 265 -0.73 4.23 -0.25
C ALA A 265 0.63 3.50 -0.14
N ASP A 266 1.71 4.22 -0.46
CA ASP A 266 3.09 3.84 -0.19
C ASP A 266 3.73 4.81 0.83
N ASN A 267 5.02 4.65 1.12
CA ASN A 267 5.75 5.51 2.07
C ASN A 267 5.73 7.00 1.67
N ARG A 268 5.56 7.33 0.38
CA ARG A 268 5.47 8.71 -0.12
C ARG A 268 4.08 9.26 0.12
N VAL A 269 3.04 8.50 -0.22
CA VAL A 269 1.64 8.89 -0.05
C VAL A 269 1.28 9.01 1.43
N MET A 270 1.66 8.05 2.27
CA MET A 270 1.46 8.11 3.73
C MET A 270 2.14 9.34 4.35
N ARG A 271 3.37 9.64 3.93
CA ARG A 271 4.09 10.83 4.39
C ARG A 271 3.37 12.11 4.03
N ILE A 272 2.78 12.19 2.83
CA ILE A 272 2.01 13.37 2.42
C ILE A 272 0.72 13.49 3.24
N ALA A 273 0.02 12.39 3.50
CA ALA A 273 -1.18 12.39 4.36
C ALA A 273 -0.87 12.90 5.78
N LEU A 274 0.24 12.45 6.38
CA LEU A 274 0.70 12.93 7.68
C LEU A 274 1.12 14.41 7.66
N ARG A 275 1.92 14.83 6.67
CA ARG A 275 2.44 16.21 6.58
C ARG A 275 1.37 17.25 6.26
N THR A 276 0.33 16.85 5.53
CA THR A 276 -0.85 17.69 5.29
C THR A 276 -1.80 17.69 6.49
N GLY A 277 -1.68 16.70 7.39
CA GLY A 277 -2.52 16.57 8.57
C GLY A 277 -3.94 16.07 8.27
N ILE A 278 -4.21 15.54 7.08
CA ILE A 278 -5.47 14.84 6.78
C ILE A 278 -5.58 13.53 7.55
N LEU A 279 -4.43 12.94 7.89
CA LEU A 279 -4.29 11.80 8.79
C LEU A 279 -3.43 12.23 9.98
N GLN A 280 -3.92 12.01 11.20
CA GLN A 280 -3.26 12.43 12.43
C GLN A 280 -3.14 11.27 13.42
N LEU A 281 -2.05 11.28 14.16
CA LEU A 281 -1.77 10.36 15.28
C LEU A 281 -1.92 11.13 16.59
N ALA A 282 -2.43 10.49 17.64
CA ALA A 282 -2.60 11.15 18.94
C ALA A 282 -1.29 11.71 19.50
N SER A 283 -0.19 10.95 19.39
CA SER A 283 1.15 11.35 19.81
C SER A 283 1.90 12.22 18.79
N LYS A 284 1.28 12.54 17.64
CA LYS A 284 1.91 13.19 16.46
C LYS A 284 3.18 12.48 15.93
N LYS A 285 3.50 11.29 16.43
CA LYS A 285 4.66 10.45 16.05
C LYS A 285 4.21 9.00 16.04
N SER A 286 4.65 8.18 15.10
CA SER A 286 4.39 6.74 15.20
C SER A 286 5.19 6.14 16.36
N PHE A 287 4.72 5.02 16.92
CA PHE A 287 5.45 4.31 17.97
C PHE A 287 6.68 3.62 17.38
N ASN A 288 7.60 3.23 18.26
CA ASN A 288 8.89 2.65 17.90
C ASN A 288 8.73 1.29 17.18
N ASP A 289 9.60 0.96 16.22
CA ASP A 289 9.61 -0.26 15.41
C ASP A 289 9.69 -1.53 16.28
N LEU A 290 10.24 -1.47 17.50
CA LEU A 290 10.21 -2.64 18.40
C LEU A 290 8.81 -3.02 18.86
N LEU A 291 7.87 -2.09 18.75
CA LEU A 291 6.51 -2.36 19.12
C LEU A 291 5.66 -2.90 17.96
N ASP A 292 6.11 -2.80 16.72
CA ASP A 292 5.35 -3.25 15.55
C ASP A 292 5.99 -4.43 14.83
N GLN A 293 6.31 -5.49 15.57
CA GLN A 293 7.08 -6.65 15.06
C GLN A 293 6.51 -7.32 13.80
N TYR A 294 5.24 -7.05 13.43
CA TYR A 294 4.53 -7.68 12.31
C TYR A 294 3.85 -6.66 11.38
N ASP A 295 4.34 -5.43 11.30
CA ASP A 295 3.84 -4.41 10.37
C ASP A 295 2.36 -4.03 10.56
N HIS A 296 1.78 -4.23 11.74
CA HIS A 296 0.40 -3.84 12.05
C HIS A 296 0.20 -2.33 11.92
N GLN A 297 1.14 -1.51 12.41
CA GLN A 297 1.10 -0.06 12.20
C GLN A 297 1.19 0.27 10.73
N TYR A 298 2.10 -0.37 10.00
CA TYR A 298 2.25 -0.13 8.56
C TYR A 298 0.94 -0.43 7.81
N VAL A 299 0.33 -1.59 8.04
CA VAL A 299 -0.92 -2.01 7.39
C VAL A 299 -2.06 -1.04 7.73
N VAL A 300 -2.24 -0.70 9.00
CA VAL A 300 -3.29 0.25 9.43
C VAL A 300 -3.05 1.65 8.86
N MET A 301 -1.79 2.08 8.75
CA MET A 301 -1.43 3.37 8.16
C MET A 301 -1.67 3.41 6.65
N VAL A 302 -1.41 2.32 5.92
CA VAL A 302 -1.75 2.17 4.50
C VAL A 302 -3.26 2.32 4.30
N GLN A 303 -4.05 1.57 5.07
CA GLN A 303 -5.52 1.61 5.00
C GLN A 303 -6.07 2.99 5.36
N SER A 304 -5.61 3.57 6.47
CA SER A 304 -6.07 4.88 6.94
C SER A 304 -5.65 6.01 6.01
N THR A 305 -4.48 5.91 5.37
CA THR A 305 -4.06 6.87 4.34
C THR A 305 -5.00 6.83 3.14
N ALA A 306 -5.36 5.64 2.69
CA ALA A 306 -6.31 5.50 1.59
C ALA A 306 -7.69 6.05 1.94
N GLU A 307 -8.15 5.82 3.17
CA GLU A 307 -9.39 6.42 3.69
C GLU A 307 -9.32 7.96 3.75
N ALA A 308 -8.21 8.53 4.24
CA ALA A 308 -8.04 9.99 4.32
C ALA A 308 -8.17 10.65 2.94
N PHE A 309 -7.53 10.08 1.92
CA PHE A 309 -7.62 10.61 0.54
C PHE A 309 -8.98 10.36 -0.11
N ARG A 310 -9.67 9.26 0.22
CA ARG A 310 -11.06 9.05 -0.20
C ARG A 310 -11.97 10.15 0.34
N ARG A 311 -11.85 10.50 1.63
CA ARG A 311 -12.59 11.62 2.24
C ARG A 311 -12.26 12.96 1.56
N VAL A 312 -11.00 13.18 1.17
CA VAL A 312 -10.61 14.35 0.38
C VAL A 312 -11.30 14.37 -0.98
N TRP A 313 -11.32 13.24 -1.69
CA TRP A 313 -12.00 13.11 -2.98
C TRP A 313 -13.51 13.39 -2.87
N GLU A 314 -14.18 12.81 -1.88
CA GLU A 314 -15.60 13.07 -1.57
C GLU A 314 -15.82 14.56 -1.24
N LYS A 315 -14.94 15.15 -0.43
CA LYS A 315 -15.00 16.58 -0.09
C LYS A 315 -14.80 17.47 -1.31
N THR A 316 -14.02 17.07 -2.32
CA THR A 316 -13.94 17.85 -3.57
C THR A 316 -15.30 17.92 -4.25
N ALA A 317 -16.03 16.80 -4.33
CA ALA A 317 -17.36 16.75 -4.95
C ALA A 317 -18.38 17.58 -4.16
N GLU A 318 -18.35 17.55 -2.83
CA GLU A 318 -19.18 18.40 -1.99
C GLU A 318 -18.96 19.89 -2.30
N LEU A 319 -17.70 20.32 -2.35
CA LEU A 319 -17.33 21.71 -2.61
C LEU A 319 -17.63 22.16 -4.06
N THR A 320 -17.80 21.24 -5.00
CA THR A 320 -18.11 21.49 -6.41
C THR A 320 -19.56 21.14 -6.77
N LYS A 321 -20.47 21.12 -5.78
CA LYS A 321 -21.92 20.89 -5.98
C LYS A 321 -22.24 19.52 -6.59
N GLY A 322 -21.55 18.48 -6.13
CA GLY A 322 -21.75 17.10 -6.56
C GLY A 322 -20.94 16.68 -7.79
N LYS A 323 -20.15 17.58 -8.39
CA LYS A 323 -19.30 17.24 -9.54
C LYS A 323 -17.93 16.73 -9.10
N TYR A 324 -17.68 15.43 -9.22
CA TYR A 324 -16.35 14.89 -8.94
C TYR A 324 -15.27 15.55 -9.82
N LEU A 325 -14.20 16.01 -9.16
CA LEU A 325 -13.03 16.63 -9.80
C LEU A 325 -12.28 15.63 -10.70
N VAL A 326 -12.18 14.39 -10.23
CA VAL A 326 -11.57 13.26 -10.91
C VAL A 326 -12.49 12.04 -10.77
N PRO A 327 -12.49 11.10 -11.74
CA PRO A 327 -13.49 10.02 -11.79
C PRO A 327 -13.44 9.03 -10.61
N TYR A 328 -12.29 8.90 -9.93
CA TYR A 328 -12.10 8.03 -8.78
C TYR A 328 -10.92 8.54 -7.92
N PRO A 329 -10.85 8.19 -6.63
CA PRO A 329 -9.83 8.72 -5.72
C PRO A 329 -8.40 8.38 -6.13
N GLY A 330 -8.15 7.18 -6.67
CA GLY A 330 -6.84 6.77 -7.17
C GLY A 330 -6.27 7.63 -8.31
N LYS A 331 -7.07 8.48 -8.97
CA LYS A 331 -6.59 9.41 -10.00
C LYS A 331 -5.62 10.46 -9.44
N PHE A 332 -5.63 10.70 -8.12
CA PHE A 332 -4.65 11.56 -7.47
C PHE A 332 -3.26 10.93 -7.35
N ASP A 333 -3.11 9.62 -7.55
CA ASP A 333 -1.85 8.88 -7.35
C ASP A 333 -0.65 9.54 -8.02
N GLU A 334 -0.76 9.86 -9.31
CA GLU A 334 0.39 10.37 -10.06
C GLU A 334 0.87 11.70 -9.48
N PHE A 335 -0.06 12.61 -9.17
CA PHE A 335 0.25 13.88 -8.53
C PHE A 335 0.92 13.66 -7.17
N ILE A 336 0.34 12.85 -6.29
CA ILE A 336 0.85 12.62 -4.93
C ILE A 336 2.20 11.89 -4.97
N PHE A 337 2.37 10.90 -5.84
CA PHE A 337 3.62 10.17 -6.02
C PHE A 337 4.74 11.08 -6.52
N ARG A 338 4.48 11.89 -7.56
CA ARG A 338 5.44 12.87 -8.08
C ARG A 338 5.74 13.96 -7.06
N LEU A 339 4.75 14.42 -6.30
CA LEU A 339 4.94 15.35 -5.20
C LEU A 339 5.91 14.75 -4.17
N GLY A 340 5.68 13.52 -3.73
CA GLY A 340 6.52 12.85 -2.73
C GLY A 340 7.94 12.54 -3.21
N GLY A 341 8.09 12.28 -4.51
CA GLY A 341 9.38 12.00 -5.14
C GLY A 341 10.18 13.25 -5.51
N ASN A 342 9.52 14.38 -5.83
CA ASN A 342 10.18 15.54 -6.42
C ASN A 342 10.07 16.84 -5.63
N CYS A 343 9.20 16.89 -4.62
CA CYS A 343 8.89 18.11 -3.87
C CYS A 343 8.92 17.88 -2.34
N CYS A 344 8.20 16.87 -1.87
CA CYS A 344 8.05 16.52 -0.46
C CYS A 344 8.89 15.27 -0.11
N LYS A 345 10.20 15.31 -0.39
CA LYS A 345 11.10 14.17 -0.13
C LYS A 345 11.29 13.99 1.39
N LEU A 346 11.86 12.84 1.76
CA LEU A 346 12.15 12.47 3.15
C LEU A 346 13.01 13.56 3.83
N ASN A 347 14.16 13.87 3.23
CA ASN A 347 15.17 14.78 3.79
C ASN A 347 15.25 16.16 3.10
N ALA A 348 14.46 16.40 2.05
CA ALA A 348 14.52 17.63 1.27
C ALA A 348 13.13 18.06 0.84
N ARG A 349 12.64 19.16 1.41
CA ARG A 349 11.28 19.67 1.20
C ARG A 349 11.35 20.99 0.46
N ALA A 350 10.75 21.06 -0.73
CA ALA A 350 10.75 22.27 -1.54
C ALA A 350 10.11 23.47 -0.82
N CYS A 351 9.10 23.23 0.04
CA CYS A 351 8.47 24.26 0.86
C CYS A 351 9.40 24.87 1.93
N GLU A 352 10.53 24.23 2.25
CA GLU A 352 11.55 24.76 3.15
C GLU A 352 12.73 25.34 2.37
N SER A 353 13.16 24.67 1.30
CA SER A 353 14.31 25.10 0.49
C SER A 353 14.00 26.20 -0.52
N GLY A 354 12.72 26.50 -0.75
CA GLY A 354 12.26 27.41 -1.79
C GLY A 354 12.48 26.91 -3.23
N ARG A 355 12.97 25.68 -3.43
CA ARG A 355 13.32 25.15 -4.76
C ARG A 355 12.52 23.88 -5.10
N GLN A 356 11.76 23.95 -6.19
CA GLN A 356 11.11 22.81 -6.82
C GLN A 356 12.01 22.19 -7.89
N LEU A 357 11.97 20.87 -8.08
CA LEU A 357 12.64 20.25 -9.21
C LEU A 357 11.97 20.66 -10.53
N LYS A 358 12.79 21.06 -11.52
CA LYS A 358 12.34 21.50 -12.84
C LYS A 358 11.44 20.47 -13.53
N THR A 359 11.76 19.18 -13.40
CA THR A 359 10.97 18.08 -13.99
C THR A 359 9.55 18.02 -13.44
N PHE A 360 9.37 18.28 -12.15
CA PHE A 360 8.05 18.31 -11.52
C PHE A 360 7.27 19.55 -11.95
N HIS A 361 7.92 20.71 -12.01
CA HIS A 361 7.32 21.93 -12.52
C HIS A 361 6.81 21.78 -13.96
N VAL A 362 7.65 21.22 -14.85
CA VAL A 362 7.28 20.95 -16.25
C VAL A 362 6.06 20.03 -16.30
N TRP A 363 6.06 18.94 -15.53
CA TRP A 363 4.93 18.01 -15.49
C TRP A 363 3.64 18.66 -14.97
N LEU A 364 3.69 19.49 -13.93
CA LEU A 364 2.51 20.23 -13.44
C LEU A 364 1.90 21.11 -14.53
N ASN A 365 2.76 21.84 -15.28
CA ASN A 365 2.31 22.71 -16.35
C ASN A 365 1.75 21.92 -17.55
N THR A 366 2.34 20.78 -17.91
CA THR A 366 1.91 20.03 -19.10
C THR A 366 0.71 19.13 -18.82
N ALA A 367 0.74 18.37 -17.72
CA ALA A 367 -0.27 17.37 -17.41
C ALA A 367 -1.51 17.98 -16.72
N LEU A 368 -1.32 18.94 -15.81
CA LEU A 368 -2.40 19.53 -15.03
C LEU A 368 -2.75 20.97 -15.44
N LYS A 369 -1.97 21.55 -16.37
CA LYS A 369 -2.07 22.98 -16.75
C LYS A 369 -2.02 23.91 -15.54
N TYR A 370 -1.22 23.52 -14.55
CA TYR A 370 -1.11 24.21 -13.28
C TYR A 370 0.29 24.78 -13.10
N SER A 371 0.36 26.10 -12.89
CA SER A 371 1.57 26.80 -12.47
C SER A 371 1.34 27.35 -11.08
N THR A 372 2.38 27.27 -10.24
CA THR A 372 2.38 27.91 -8.92
C THR A 372 3.65 28.73 -8.78
N PRO A 373 3.56 29.97 -8.26
CA PRO A 373 4.74 30.77 -7.91
C PRO A 373 5.45 30.19 -6.67
N GLN A 374 4.82 29.25 -5.95
CA GLN A 374 5.34 28.66 -4.73
C GLN A 374 6.22 27.44 -5.06
N SER A 375 7.19 27.16 -4.19
CA SER A 375 8.06 26.00 -4.34
C SER A 375 7.33 24.65 -4.17
N CYS A 376 6.18 24.65 -3.48
CA CYS A 376 5.34 23.46 -3.29
C CYS A 376 3.86 23.82 -3.51
N PRO A 377 3.11 23.05 -4.33
CA PRO A 377 1.70 23.32 -4.59
C PRO A 377 0.80 23.11 -3.34
N LEU A 378 1.26 22.35 -2.34
CA LEU A 378 0.52 22.11 -1.09
C LEU A 378 1.03 22.95 0.08
N MET A 379 1.90 23.95 -0.15
CA MET A 379 2.42 24.81 0.90
C MET A 379 1.32 25.49 1.75
N PRO A 380 0.19 25.95 1.19
CA PRO A 380 -0.90 26.55 1.97
C PRO A 380 -1.70 25.55 2.83
N VAL A 381 -1.54 24.25 2.57
CA VAL A 381 -2.26 23.18 3.29
C VAL A 381 -1.46 22.73 4.51
N CYS A 382 -0.15 22.50 4.35
CA CYS A 382 0.67 21.84 5.35
C CYS A 382 0.99 22.73 6.58
N PRO A 383 0.55 22.34 7.80
CA PRO A 383 0.97 22.99 9.04
C PRO A 383 2.49 22.86 9.27
N ASN A 384 3.12 23.88 9.84
CA ASN A 384 4.58 23.94 10.00
C ASN A 384 5.13 22.79 10.85
N GLU A 385 4.43 22.46 11.92
CA GLU A 385 4.77 21.40 12.87
C GLU A 385 4.67 20.00 12.28
N LEU A 386 3.90 19.81 11.20
CA LEU A 386 3.70 18.50 10.57
C LEU A 386 4.63 18.27 9.38
N LYS A 387 5.26 19.32 8.81
CA LYS A 387 6.09 19.23 7.59
C LYS A 387 7.25 18.22 7.66
N LYS A 388 7.68 17.86 8.87
CA LYS A 388 8.77 16.92 9.09
C LYS A 388 8.33 15.46 9.26
N LEU A 389 7.04 15.20 9.47
CA LEU A 389 6.53 13.83 9.69
C LEU A 389 6.87 12.88 8.53
N ASN A 390 7.09 11.61 8.87
CA ASN A 390 7.48 10.52 7.98
C ASN A 390 6.54 9.33 8.19
N ALA A 391 6.42 8.49 7.17
CA ALA A 391 5.65 7.25 7.27
C ALA A 391 6.42 6.21 8.10
N PRO A 392 5.74 5.29 8.81
CA PRO A 392 6.40 4.13 9.39
C PRO A 392 6.99 3.24 8.30
N PHE A 393 8.01 2.46 8.65
CA PHE A 393 8.60 1.46 7.76
C PHE A 393 7.89 0.12 7.92
N ALA A 394 7.94 -0.71 6.88
CA ALA A 394 7.62 -2.13 6.99
C ALA A 394 8.92 -2.91 7.29
N ILE A 395 8.84 -3.96 8.11
CA ILE A 395 9.93 -4.82 8.61
C ILE A 395 10.42 -5.82 7.54
N GLN A 396 9.97 -5.68 6.29
CA GLN A 396 10.12 -6.66 5.20
C GLN A 396 11.54 -6.98 4.68
N ASN A 397 12.64 -6.74 5.41
CA ASN A 397 13.98 -7.00 4.87
C ASN A 397 15.01 -7.62 5.83
N ASN A 398 14.64 -8.39 6.87
CA ASN A 398 15.62 -9.04 7.78
C ASN A 398 16.71 -8.10 8.34
N THR A 399 16.48 -6.79 8.29
CA THR A 399 17.52 -5.80 8.46
C THR A 399 17.03 -4.77 9.45
N TRP A 400 17.38 -5.03 10.70
CA TRP A 400 17.55 -4.06 11.78
C TRP A 400 18.64 -3.02 11.43
N ASN A 401 18.77 -2.59 10.16
CA ASN A 401 19.97 -1.95 9.64
C ASN A 401 20.05 -0.45 9.91
N LYS A 402 18.96 0.19 10.35
CA LYS A 402 18.93 1.63 10.65
C LYS A 402 18.08 1.90 11.87
N ILE A 403 18.75 2.32 12.93
CA ILE A 403 18.18 2.54 14.27
C ILE A 403 17.89 4.04 14.50
N PHE A 404 17.99 4.86 13.44
CA PHE A 404 17.75 6.30 13.53
C PHE A 404 16.79 6.77 12.45
N THR A 405 15.77 7.51 12.85
CA THR A 405 15.02 8.39 11.96
C THR A 405 15.19 9.82 12.43
N ASN A 406 15.72 10.63 11.53
CA ASN A 406 15.71 12.08 11.63
C ASN A 406 14.25 12.57 11.61
N GLU A 407 13.80 13.02 12.77
CA GLU A 407 12.55 13.77 13.04
C GLU A 407 11.35 13.35 12.16
N GLY A 408 10.52 12.40 12.65
CA GLY A 408 9.12 12.36 12.21
C GLY A 408 8.42 11.03 11.95
N GLY A 409 9.00 9.86 12.21
CA GLY A 409 8.26 8.60 12.13
C GLY A 409 9.17 7.37 12.17
N GLY A 410 8.75 6.36 12.95
CA GLY A 410 9.31 5.00 13.04
C GLY A 410 10.72 4.95 13.60
N GLY A 411 10.89 5.13 14.91
CA GLY A 411 12.21 4.89 15.53
C GLY A 411 12.33 3.42 15.88
N GLY A 412 13.44 2.73 15.60
CA GLY A 412 13.83 1.51 16.32
C GLY A 412 14.61 1.84 17.61
N LEU A 413 14.64 0.96 18.61
CA LEU A 413 15.51 1.05 19.80
C LEU A 413 16.95 0.68 19.45
N ARG A 414 17.92 1.32 20.12
CA ARG A 414 19.32 0.86 20.18
C ARG A 414 19.64 0.39 21.58
N GLY A 415 20.24 -0.80 21.67
CA GLY A 415 20.96 -1.29 22.84
C GLY A 415 22.32 -0.62 22.97
N ILE A 416 22.83 -0.66 24.21
CA ILE A 416 24.19 -0.31 24.64
C ILE A 416 25.18 -1.33 24.06
#